data_AF-A0A4R7THU1-F1
#
_entry.id   AF-A0A4R7THU1-F1
#
_cell.length_a   1.000
_cell.length_b   1.000
_cell.length_c   1.000
_cell.angle_alpha   90.00
_cell.angle_beta   90.00
_cell.angle_gamma   90.00
#
_symmetry.space_group_name_H-M   'P 1'
#
loop_
_entity.id
_entity.type
_entity.pdbx_description
1 polymer ?
#
loop_
_entity_poly.entity_id
_entity_poly.type
_entity_poly.pdbx_seq_one_letter_code
_entity_poly.pdbx_strand_id
1 'polypeptide(L)' 'MNTIELNDEELRIVRAALRSYLQAFGHNEADQLRAAKDLMRKLPDPATAAATG' A
#
# COMPACT_ATOMS: atom_id res chain seq x y z
N MET A 1 6.87 15.40 -9.54
CA MET A 1 7.10 14.00 -9.12
C MET A 1 7.77 14.07 -7.76
N ASN A 2 7.03 13.91 -6.67
CA ASN A 2 7.62 13.90 -5.33
C ASN A 2 7.90 12.46 -4.94
N THR A 3 9.18 12.11 -4.83
CA THR A 3 9.60 10.85 -4.23
C THR A 3 9.48 10.99 -2.72
N ILE A 4 8.72 10.10 -2.10
CA ILE A 4 8.62 10.01 -0.64
C ILE A 4 9.43 8.78 -0.25
N GLU A 5 10.52 8.99 0.48
CA GLU A 5 11.32 7.91 1.09
C GLU A 5 10.55 7.43 2.32
N LEU A 6 10.25 6.13 2.38
CA LEU A 6 9.55 5.51 3.51
C LEU A 6 10.47 4.47 4.13
N ASN A 7 10.63 4.49 5.45
CA ASN A 7 11.26 3.39 6.17
C ASN A 7 10.28 2.20 6.32
N ASP A 8 10.78 1.03 6.76
CA ASP A 8 9.96 -0.19 6.86
C ASP A 8 8.73 -0.05 7.75
N GLU A 9 8.82 0.76 8.80
CA GLU A 9 7.73 1.00 9.74
C GLU A 9 6.68 1.93 9.15
N GLU A 10 7.10 3.03 8.52
CA GLU A 10 6.24 3.94 7.77
C GLU A 10 5.54 3.21 6.61
N LEU A 11 6.27 2.36 5.89
CA LEU A 11 5.73 1.52 4.82
C LEU A 11 4.64 0.58 5.34
N ARG A 12 4.84 -0.07 6.49
CA ARG A 12 3.81 -0.91 7.12
C ARG A 12 2.58 -0.11 7.50
N ILE A 13 2.76 1.07 8.10
CA ILE A 13 1.64 1.94 8.51
C ILE A 13 0.83 2.40 7.29
N VAL A 14 1.51 2.86 6.24
CA VAL A 14 0.85 3.29 5.00
C VAL A 14 0.11 2.13 4.34
N ARG A 15 0.72 0.95 4.28
CA ARG A 15 0.09 -0.26 3.73
C ARG A 15 -1.15 -0.68 4.53
N ALA A 16 -1.10 -0.59 5.86
CA ALA A 16 -2.22 -0.89 6.74
C ALA A 16 -3.36 0.14 6.57
N ALA A 17 -3.03 1.43 6.52
CA ALA A 17 -4.00 2.51 6.29
C ALA A 17 -4.69 2.35 4.92
N LEU A 18 -3.94 2.06 3.86
CA LEU A 18 -4.49 1.83 2.53
C LEU A 18 -5.43 0.61 2.51
N ARG A 19 -5.03 -0.48 3.18
CA ARG A 19 -5.86 -1.70 3.27
C ARG A 19 -7.13 -1.49 4.10
N SER A 20 -7.09 -0.65 5.13
CA SER A 20 -8.26 -0.27 5.92
C SER A 20 -9.20 0.62 5.10
N TYR A 21 -8.62 1.62 4.40
CA TYR A 21 -9.31 2.49 3.46
C TYR A 21 -10.04 1.66 2.39
N LEU A 22 -9.36 0.69 1.77
CA LEU A 22 -9.96 -0.21 0.77
C LEU A 22 -11.11 -1.07 1.27
N GLN A 23 -11.12 -1.44 2.55
CA GLN A 23 -12.21 -2.22 3.15
C GLN A 23 -13.44 -1.36 3.48
N ALA A 24 -13.28 -0.05 3.60
CA ALA A 24 -14.37 0.89 3.87
C ALA A 24 -15.11 1.35 2.61
N PHE A 25 -14.59 1.07 1.40
CA PHE A 25 -15.25 1.46 0.16
C PHE A 25 -16.41 0.55 -0.23
N GLY A 26 -17.58 1.17 -0.43
CA GLY A 26 -18.73 0.55 -1.07
C GLY A 26 -18.55 0.43 -2.58
N HIS A 27 -19.46 -0.30 -3.24
CA HIS A 27 -19.39 -0.69 -4.66
C HIS A 27 -19.18 0.46 -5.68
N ASN A 28 -19.33 1.72 -5.28
CA ASN A 28 -19.27 2.88 -6.18
C ASN A 28 -17.85 3.39 -6.45
N GLU A 29 -16.85 2.93 -5.69
CA GLU A 29 -15.45 3.36 -5.82
C GLU A 29 -14.53 2.24 -6.34
N ALA A 30 -15.04 1.41 -7.25
CA ALA A 30 -14.31 0.28 -7.85
C ALA A 30 -12.99 0.72 -8.54
N ASP A 31 -12.94 1.91 -9.14
CA ASP A 31 -11.74 2.42 -9.79
C ASP A 31 -10.68 2.90 -8.79
N GLN A 32 -11.09 3.49 -7.65
CA GLN A 32 -10.15 3.79 -6.56
C GLN A 32 -9.62 2.51 -5.91
N LEU A 33 -10.49 1.50 -5.74
CA LEU A 33 -10.09 0.19 -5.22
C LEU A 33 -9.04 -0.47 -6.13
N ARG A 34 -9.22 -0.39 -7.46
CA ARG A 34 -8.27 -0.90 -8.45
C ARG A 34 -6.95 -0.13 -8.41
N ALA A 35 -7.00 1.20 -8.40
CA ALA A 35 -5.81 2.04 -8.36
C ALA A 35 -4.97 1.79 -7.09
N ALA A 36 -5.62 1.66 -5.94
CA ALA A 36 -4.95 1.35 -4.68
C ALA A 36 -4.38 -0.08 -4.64
N LYS A 37 -5.08 -1.09 -5.17
CA LYS A 37 -4.53 -2.45 -5.33
C LYS A 37 -3.30 -2.47 -6.22
N ASP A 38 -3.30 -1.69 -7.30
CA ASP A 38 -2.12 -1.53 -8.17
C ASP A 38 -0.96 -0.86 -7.46
N LEU A 39 -1.25 0.15 -6.63
CA LEU A 39 -0.23 0.77 -5.78
C LEU A 39 0.37 -0.25 -4.82
N MET A 40 -0.47 -1.07 -4.16
CA MET A 40 -0.02 -2.12 -3.23
C MET A 40 0.84 -3.19 -3.89
N ARG A 41 0.65 -3.49 -5.19
CA ARG A 41 1.53 -4.41 -5.93
C ARG A 41 2.90 -3.82 -6.25
N LYS A 42 2.99 -2.49 -6.37
CA LYS A 42 4.25 -1.78 -6.66
C LYS A 42 5.07 -1.51 -5.39
N LEU A 43 4.41 -1.48 -4.23
CA LEU A 43 5.07 -1.37 -2.94
C LEU A 43 5.78 -2.69 -2.63
N PRO A 44 7.11 -2.69 -2.39
CA PRO A 44 7.82 -3.89 -1.99
C PRO A 44 7.19 -4.43 -0.69
N ASP A 45 7.03 -5.75 -0.61
CA ASP A 45 6.53 -6.35 0.62
C ASP A 45 7.63 -6.24 1.70
N PRO A 46 7.40 -5.56 2.83
CA PRO A 46 8.38 -5.50 3.92
C PRO A 46 8.76 -6.88 4.45
N ALA A 47 7.93 -7.92 4.25
CA ALA A 47 8.29 -9.30 4.58
C ALA A 47 9.29 -9.93 3.59
N THR A 48 9.36 -9.44 2.34
CA THR A 48 10.34 -9.89 1.34
C THR A 48 11.64 -9.07 1.44
N ALA A 49 11.56 -7.79 1.81
CA ALA A 49 12.73 -6.95 2.06
C ALA A 49 13.60 -7.49 3.21
N ALA A 50 12.99 -7.98 4.30
CA ALA A 50 13.70 -8.56 5.44
C ALA A 50 14.29 -9.97 5.19
N ALA A 51 13.93 -10.65 4.10
CA ALA A 51 14.42 -12.01 3.79
C ALA A 51 15.67 -12.02 2.88
N THR A 52 16.15 -10.85 2.45
CA THR A 52 17.30 -10.71 1.54
C THR A 52 18.47 -9.93 2.16
N GLY A 53 18.50 -9.78 3.49
CA GLY A 53 19.54 -9.05 4.23
C GLY A 53 20.17 -9.88 5.33
#